data_AF-A0AAD4YKE8-F1
#
_entry.id   AF-A0AAD4YKE8-F1
#
_cell.length_a   1.000
_cell.length_b   1.000
_cell.length_c   1.000
_cell.angle_alpha   90.00
_cell.angle_beta   90.00
_cell.angle_gamma   90.00
#
_symmetry.space_group_name_H-M   'P 1'
#
loop_
_entity.id
_entity.type
_entity.pdbx_description
1 polymer ?
#
loop_
_entity_poly.entity_id
_entity_poly.type
_entity_poly.pdbx_seq_one_letter_code
_entity_poly.pdbx_strand_id
1 'polypeptide(L)'
;MAWVYFLRNKSNAFECFKKFKAMTELQSGHKVKSLRSDRGGEFMSNEFHVYCSEAGIQRQLTVAYSPQQNGVSERKNRTVIEMAKSSAQCHLD
;
A
#
# COMPACT_ATOMS: atom_id res chain seq x y z
N MET A 1 0.74 13.82 4.00
CA MET A 1 1.65 13.32 2.95
C MET A 1 1.20 11.93 2.52
N ALA A 2 1.23 11.62 1.22
CA ALA A 2 0.84 10.31 0.67
C ALA A 2 2.01 9.77 -0.14
N TRP A 3 2.26 8.47 -0.04
CA TRP A 3 3.34 7.79 -0.71
C TRP A 3 2.73 6.76 -1.67
N VAL A 4 3.21 6.71 -2.90
CA VAL A 4 2.73 5.79 -3.93
C VAL A 4 3.92 4.98 -4.43
N TYR A 5 3.74 3.66 -4.50
CA TYR A 5 4.74 2.74 -5.04
C TYR A 5 4.05 1.80 -6.04
N PHE A 6 4.46 1.86 -7.30
CA PHE A 6 3.84 1.06 -8.36
C PHE A 6 4.35 -0.37 -8.34
N LEU A 7 3.43 -1.32 -8.48
CA LEU A 7 3.73 -2.75 -8.57
C LEU A 7 3.49 -3.22 -10.00
N ARG A 8 4.42 -4.01 -10.54
CA ARG A 8 4.25 -4.65 -11.85
C ARG A 8 3.28 -5.84 -11.78
N ASN A 9 3.38 -6.65 -10.72
CA ASN A 9 2.48 -7.77 -10.45
C ASN A 9 2.03 -7.75 -8.99
N LYS A 10 0.80 -8.20 -8.71
CA LYS A 10 0.29 -8.33 -7.34
C LYS A 10 1.14 -9.26 -6.46
N SER A 11 1.72 -10.30 -7.05
CA SER A 11 2.62 -11.23 -6.35
C SER A 11 3.91 -10.58 -5.84
N ASN A 12 4.30 -9.41 -6.37
CA ASN A 12 5.49 -8.69 -5.90
C ASN A 12 5.20 -7.78 -4.68
N ALA A 13 3.97 -7.76 -4.16
CA ALA A 13 3.57 -6.87 -3.07
C ALA A 13 4.49 -6.98 -1.85
N PHE A 14 4.86 -8.20 -1.44
CA PHE A 14 5.72 -8.40 -0.27
C PHE A 14 7.14 -7.82 -0.45
N GLU A 15 7.81 -8.19 -1.55
CA GLU A 15 9.16 -7.69 -1.85
C GLU A 15 9.20 -6.16 -2.00
N CYS A 16 8.19 -5.62 -2.68
CA CYS A 16 8.06 -4.18 -2.82
C CYS A 16 7.74 -3.50 -1.48
N PHE A 17 6.95 -4.11 -0.60
CA PHE A 17 6.66 -3.57 0.72
C PHE A 17 7.92 -3.44 1.58
N LYS A 18 8.84 -4.41 1.53
CA LYS A 18 10.13 -4.30 2.24
C LYS A 18 10.93 -3.08 1.80
N LYS A 19 11.04 -2.89 0.47
CA LYS A 19 11.74 -1.72 -0.12
C LYS A 19 11.03 -0.42 0.23
N PHE A 20 9.71 -0.41 0.12
CA PHE A 20 8.87 0.74 0.43
C PHE A 20 9.00 1.16 1.90
N LYS A 21 8.95 0.22 2.84
CA LYS A 21 9.15 0.49 4.26
C LYS A 21 10.49 1.17 4.50
N ALA A 22 11.59 0.58 4.02
CA ALA A 22 12.94 1.12 4.23
C ALA A 22 13.07 2.55 3.68
N MET A 23 12.58 2.79 2.45
CA MET A 23 12.58 4.12 1.83
C MET A 23 11.78 5.13 2.65
N THR A 24 10.54 4.76 3.02
CA THR A 24 9.61 5.68 3.69
C THR A 24 10.08 6.02 5.10
N GLU A 25 10.62 5.05 5.84
CA GLU A 25 11.17 5.28 7.18
C GLU A 25 12.42 6.15 7.13
N LEU A 26 13.29 5.96 6.13
CA LEU A 26 14.48 6.79 5.94
C LEU A 26 14.12 8.24 5.58
N GLN A 27 13.18 8.44 4.66
CA GLN A 27 12.80 9.78 4.19
C GLN A 27 11.93 10.53 5.21
N SER A 28 11.05 9.84 5.92
CA SER A 28 10.20 10.48 6.92
C SER A 28 10.86 10.59 8.30
N GLY A 29 11.89 9.78 8.60
CA GLY A 29 12.46 9.63 9.94
C GLY A 29 11.55 8.90 10.94
N HIS A 30 10.41 8.36 10.50
CA HIS A 30 9.43 7.71 11.36
C HIS A 30 9.29 6.23 11.01
N LYS A 31 9.27 5.37 12.03
CA LYS A 31 9.03 3.93 11.86
C LYS A 31 7.56 3.65 11.53
N VAL A 32 7.33 2.66 10.67
CA VAL A 32 5.99 2.13 10.39
C VAL A 32 5.53 1.33 11.61
N LYS A 33 4.44 1.76 12.25
CA LYS A 33 3.88 1.09 13.44
C LYS A 33 2.75 0.13 13.13
N SER A 34 1.98 0.42 12.08
CA SER A 34 0.81 -0.37 11.73
C SER A 34 0.62 -0.42 10.23
N LEU A 35 0.28 -1.59 9.72
CA LEU A 35 -0.13 -1.80 8.33
C LEU A 35 -1.61 -2.12 8.30
N ARG A 36 -2.38 -1.26 7.63
CA ARG A 36 -3.79 -1.53 7.35
C ARG A 36 -3.93 -1.98 5.91
N SER A 37 -4.43 -3.20 5.70
CA SER A 37 -4.72 -3.76 4.38
C SER A 37 -6.13 -4.33 4.36
N ASP A 38 -6.70 -4.49 3.17
CA ASP A 38 -7.84 -5.36 2.99
C ASP A 38 -7.41 -6.84 3.13
N ARG A 39 -8.37 -7.76 2.97
CA ARG A 39 -8.11 -9.21 2.96
C ARG A 39 -7.61 -9.68 1.58
N GLY A 40 -6.89 -8.84 0.83
CA GLY A 40 -6.24 -9.22 -0.41
C GLY A 40 -5.19 -10.31 -0.18
N GLY A 41 -5.23 -11.36 -1.01
CA GLY A 41 -4.37 -12.55 -0.86
C GLY A 41 -2.87 -12.22 -0.89
N GLU A 42 -2.48 -11.16 -1.59
CA GLU A 42 -1.10 -10.67 -1.68
C GLU A 42 -0.51 -10.21 -0.35
N PHE A 43 -1.36 -9.80 0.60
CA PHE A 43 -0.94 -9.40 1.94
C PHE A 43 -1.10 -10.56 2.93
N MET A 44 -1.79 -11.64 2.59
CA MET A 44 -2.11 -12.73 3.52
C MET A 44 -1.04 -13.82 3.60
N SER A 45 0.09 -13.68 2.91
CA SER A 45 1.16 -14.69 2.99
C SER A 45 1.75 -14.80 4.40
N ASN A 46 2.13 -16.02 4.79
CA ASN A 46 2.74 -16.29 6.09
C ASN A 46 4.07 -15.53 6.24
N GLU A 47 4.86 -15.44 5.17
CA GLU A 47 6.10 -14.66 5.13
C GLU A 47 5.87 -13.18 5.47
N PHE A 48 4.80 -12.59 4.91
CA PHE A 48 4.42 -11.21 5.22
C PHE A 48 4.05 -11.07 6.70
N HIS A 49 3.30 -12.03 7.25
CA HIS A 49 2.94 -12.03 8.65
C HIS A 49 4.17 -12.08 9.57
N VAL A 50 5.09 -13.02 9.33
CA VAL A 50 6.34 -13.16 10.10
C VAL A 50 7.15 -11.87 10.02
N TYR A 51 7.34 -11.33 8.82
CA TYR A 51 8.07 -10.07 8.63
C TYR A 51 7.47 -8.90 9.41
N CYS A 52 6.15 -8.73 9.40
CA CYS A 52 5.49 -7.70 10.19
C CYS A 52 5.67 -7.92 11.69
N SER A 53 5.57 -9.16 12.16
CA SER A 53 5.77 -9.50 13.57
C SER A 53 7.20 -9.16 14.03
N GLU A 54 8.21 -9.56 13.25
CA GLU A 54 9.62 -9.26 13.54
C GLU A 54 9.92 -7.76 13.52
N ALA A 55 9.29 -7.03 12.59
CA ALA A 55 9.43 -5.58 12.50
C ALA A 55 8.62 -4.81 13.57
N GLY A 56 7.81 -5.50 14.40
CA GLY A 56 6.92 -4.88 15.38
C GLY A 56 5.75 -4.10 14.76
N ILE A 57 5.37 -4.43 13.52
CA ILE A 57 4.29 -3.77 12.78
C ILE A 57 2.97 -4.46 13.11
N GLN A 58 2.03 -3.71 13.69
CA GLN A 58 0.68 -4.21 13.93
C GLN A 58 -0.10 -4.31 12.61
N ARG A 59 -0.61 -5.50 12.31
CA ARG A 59 -1.46 -5.73 11.14
C ARG A 59 -2.93 -5.46 11.47
N GLN A 60 -3.56 -4.61 10.68
CA GLN A 60 -4.98 -4.30 10.75
C GLN A 60 -5.64 -4.75 9.44
N LEU A 61 -6.36 -5.86 9.47
CA LEU A 61 -7.13 -6.33 8.32
C LEU A 61 -8.51 -5.66 8.37
N THR A 62 -8.83 -4.82 7.39
CA THR A 62 -10.17 -4.24 7.30
C THR A 62 -11.17 -5.34 6.92
N VAL A 63 -12.28 -5.39 7.67
CA VAL A 63 -13.43 -6.22 7.29
C VAL A 63 -14.20 -5.47 6.20
N ALA A 64 -14.76 -6.19 5.23
CA ALA A 64 -15.47 -5.64 4.08
C ALA A 64 -16.59 -4.61 4.43
N TYR A 65 -17.02 -4.57 5.69
CA TYR A 65 -18.09 -3.72 6.19
C TYR A 65 -17.65 -2.41 6.87
N SER A 66 -16.35 -2.05 6.87
CA SER A 66 -15.87 -0.71 7.34
C SER A 66 -15.18 0.10 6.23
N PRO A 67 -15.92 0.60 5.22
CA PRO A 67 -15.37 1.41 4.12
C PRO A 67 -14.72 2.72 4.61
N GLN A 68 -15.14 3.26 5.75
CA GLN A 68 -14.59 4.53 6.25
C GLN A 68 -13.09 4.42 6.56
N GLN A 69 -12.62 3.25 7.01
CA GLN A 69 -11.22 3.05 7.39
C GLN A 69 -10.28 2.88 6.20
N ASN A 70 -10.78 2.38 5.06
CA ASN A 70 -10.03 2.24 3.82
C ASN A 70 -10.31 3.38 2.82
N GLY A 71 -11.38 4.15 3.04
CA GLY A 71 -11.88 5.14 2.10
C GLY A 71 -10.94 6.30 1.83
N VAL A 72 -9.94 6.56 2.70
CA VAL A 72 -8.87 7.53 2.42
C VAL A 72 -7.85 6.96 1.44
N SER A 73 -7.48 5.69 1.60
CA SER A 73 -6.58 4.99 0.68
C SER A 73 -7.25 4.81 -0.69
N GLU A 74 -8.51 4.36 -0.70
CA GLU A 74 -9.29 4.17 -1.92
C GLU A 74 -9.53 5.47 -2.69
N ARG A 75 -9.86 6.58 -2.00
CA ARG A 75 -10.01 7.89 -2.64
C ARG A 75 -8.71 8.36 -3.27
N LYS A 76 -7.59 8.25 -2.57
CA LYS A 76 -6.28 8.61 -3.11
C LYS A 76 -5.88 7.73 -4.29
N ASN A 77 -6.12 6.42 -4.19
CA ASN A 77 -5.83 5.51 -5.29
C ASN A 77 -6.67 5.84 -6.53
N ARG A 78 -7.96 6.18 -6.35
CA ARG A 78 -8.83 6.63 -7.45
C ARG A 78 -8.30 7.90 -8.10
N THR A 79 -7.95 8.92 -7.32
CA THR A 79 -7.38 10.17 -7.86
C THR A 79 -6.08 9.92 -8.63
N VAL A 80 -5.18 9.07 -8.11
CA VAL A 80 -3.93 8.73 -8.81
C VAL A 80 -4.20 8.02 -10.14
N ILE A 81 -5.16 7.08 -10.17
CA ILE A 81 -5.55 6.37 -11.39
C ILE A 81 -6.20 7.33 -12.40
N GLU A 82 -7.08 8.23 -11.95
CA GLU A 82 -7.72 9.24 -12.80
C GLU A 82 -6.70 10.21 -13.39
N MET A 83 -5.73 10.67 -12.60
CA MET A 83 -4.63 11.52 -13.09
C MET A 83 -3.75 10.79 -14.12
N ALA A 84 -3.44 9.51 -13.90
CA ALA A 84 -2.66 8.73 -14.85
C ALA A 84 -3.40 8.54 -16.18
N LYS A 85 -4.73 8.36 -16.13
CA LYS A 85 -5.58 8.26 -17.33
C LYS A 85 -5.67 9.57 -18.08
N SER A 86 -5.87 10.69 -17.40
CA SER A 86 -5.94 12.01 -18.05
C SER A 86 -4.61 12.41 -18.67
N SER A 87 -3.47 12.11 -18.03
CA SER A 87 -2.15 12.38 -18.60
C SER A 87 -1.82 11.50 -19.82
N ALA A 88 -2.32 10.26 -19.86
CA ALA A 88 -2.13 9.37 -21.01
C ALA A 88 -3.01 9.75 -22.21
N GLN A 89 -4.21 10.29 -21.95
CA GLN A 89 -5.11 10.78 -23.00
C GLN A 89 -4.53 11.99 -23.74
N CYS A 90 -3.83 12.87 -23.02
CA CYS A 90 -3.18 14.07 -23.57
C CYS A 90 -1.95 13.80 -24.47
N HIS A 91 -1.53 12.54 -24.64
CA HIS A 91 -0.43 12.15 -25.53
C HIS A 91 -0.92 11.49 -26.84
N LEU A 92 -2.24 11.43 -27.04
CA LEU A 92 -2.89 10.88 -28.25
C LEU A 92 -3.74 11.92 -29.00
N ASP A 93 -3.74 13.18 -28.55
CA ASP A 93 -4.37 14.33 -29.21
C ASP A 93 -3.30 15.28 -29.80
#